data_AF-A0A8T5H8P4-F1
#
_entry.id   AF-A0A8T5H8P4-F1
#
_cell.length_a   1.000
_cell.length_b   1.000
_cell.length_c   1.000
_cell.angle_alpha   90.00
_cell.angle_beta   90.00
_cell.angle_gamma   90.00
#
_symmetry.space_group_name_H-M   'P 1'
#
loop_
_entity.id
_entity.type
_entity.pdbx_description
1 polymer ?
#
loop_
_entity_poly.entity_id
_entity_poly.type
_entity_poly.pdbx_seq_one_letter_code
_entity_poly.pdbx_strand_id
1 'polypeptide(L)'
;MIPDIDSQIGISLYTTNFSGIGGKIRITSEDFEVSELISKRAHNSITDQSGYAVYKLNKKKIDTNHALSGIFRKTGVHLKALGLKDASAVTEQFVGSPHKGKPIDDFSTDKYSLTRIGFSKKPLSKKDMIGNNFKIHISDCSDDLSSFTEHNHVLNFYGYQRFGSKRPVTHLIGKAILHRDFDKAVDLILSFTSGYDSKENTEIRTKLSDKA
;
A
#
# COMPACT_ATOMS: atom_id res chain seq x y z
N MET A 1 11.74 4.04 -24.49
CA MET A 1 12.58 4.97 -23.68
C MET A 1 12.18 4.79 -22.24
N ILE A 2 13.13 4.68 -21.31
CA ILE A 2 12.85 4.54 -19.87
C ILE A 2 12.60 5.94 -19.30
N PRO A 3 11.50 6.17 -18.53
CA PRO A 3 11.26 7.43 -17.87
C PRO A 3 12.42 7.85 -16.95
N ASP A 4 12.70 9.16 -16.86
CA ASP A 4 13.76 9.67 -15.98
C ASP A 4 13.52 9.30 -14.51
N ILE A 5 12.27 9.38 -14.05
CA ILE A 5 11.88 8.98 -12.69
C ILE A 5 12.16 7.50 -12.37
N ASP A 6 12.10 6.60 -13.36
CA ASP A 6 12.48 5.18 -13.19
C ASP A 6 14.00 5.06 -13.00
N SER A 7 14.76 5.77 -13.83
CA SER A 7 16.22 5.77 -13.79
C SER A 7 16.74 6.32 -12.46
N GLN A 8 16.10 7.36 -11.91
CA GLN A 8 16.43 7.93 -10.60
C GLN A 8 16.31 6.93 -9.44
N ILE A 9 15.51 5.87 -9.58
CA ILE A 9 15.35 4.82 -8.56
C ILE A 9 16.01 3.49 -8.94
N GLY A 10 16.87 3.50 -9.96
CA GLY A 10 17.65 2.35 -10.39
C GLY A 10 16.88 1.36 -11.27
N ILE A 11 15.75 1.77 -11.86
CA ILE A 11 15.02 0.98 -12.86
C ILE A 11 15.42 1.51 -14.24
N SER A 12 16.30 0.78 -14.93
CA SER A 12 16.89 1.25 -16.20
C SER A 12 16.51 0.40 -17.41
N LEU A 13 15.59 -0.56 -17.27
CA LEU A 13 15.21 -1.48 -18.34
C LEU A 13 13.79 -2.01 -18.15
N TYR A 14 13.22 -2.52 -19.25
CA TYR A 14 12.06 -3.41 -19.25
C TYR A 14 12.53 -4.84 -19.54
N THR A 15 11.83 -5.83 -18.99
CA THR A 15 12.14 -7.27 -19.19
C THR A 15 11.21 -7.98 -20.15
N THR A 16 10.27 -7.25 -20.74
CA THR A 16 9.31 -7.77 -21.72
C THR A 16 9.54 -7.08 -23.05
N ASN A 17 9.33 -7.79 -24.16
CA ASN A 17 9.36 -7.20 -25.50
C ASN A 17 7.97 -6.71 -25.94
N PHE A 18 6.93 -7.06 -25.20
CA PHE A 18 5.58 -6.56 -25.40
C PHE A 18 5.51 -5.02 -25.38
N SER A 19 4.85 -4.44 -26.38
CA SER A 19 4.67 -2.99 -26.46
C SER A 19 3.71 -2.51 -25.38
N GLY A 20 4.09 -1.45 -24.65
CA GLY A 20 3.22 -0.88 -23.63
C GLY A 20 1.92 -0.34 -24.22
N ILE A 21 0.78 -0.63 -23.57
CA ILE A 21 -0.56 -0.20 -24.02
C ILE A 21 -0.93 1.23 -23.60
N GLY A 22 -0.04 1.91 -22.87
CA GLY A 22 -0.32 3.20 -22.25
C GLY A 22 -1.43 3.11 -21.19
N GLY A 23 -2.33 4.09 -21.20
CA GLY A 23 -3.47 4.16 -20.29
C GLY A 23 -3.17 4.75 -18.91
N LYS A 24 -4.21 4.76 -18.07
CA LYS A 24 -4.23 5.30 -16.72
C LYS A 24 -4.85 4.30 -15.76
N ILE A 25 -4.29 4.23 -14.56
CA ILE A 25 -4.84 3.47 -13.44
C ILE A 25 -5.30 4.43 -12.34
N ARG A 26 -6.20 3.96 -11.47
CA ARG A 26 -6.67 4.70 -10.28
C ARG A 26 -7.33 6.05 -10.62
N ILE A 27 -8.13 6.12 -11.69
CA ILE A 27 -8.98 7.28 -11.97
C ILE A 27 -10.07 7.37 -10.89
N THR A 28 -10.67 6.23 -10.60
CA THR A 28 -11.53 6.00 -9.44
C THR A 28 -10.87 5.01 -8.47
N SER A 29 -11.40 4.91 -7.24
CA SER A 29 -10.90 3.93 -6.26
C SER A 29 -11.19 2.48 -6.67
N GLU A 30 -12.26 2.29 -7.43
CA GLU A 30 -12.77 1.02 -7.94
C GLU A 30 -11.89 0.45 -9.04
N ASP A 31 -11.11 1.30 -9.72
CA ASP A 31 -10.13 0.84 -10.71
C ASP A 31 -8.96 0.09 -10.09
N PHE A 32 -8.86 0.07 -8.75
CA PHE A 32 -7.77 -0.57 -8.04
C PHE A 32 -8.32 -1.31 -6.83
N GLU A 33 -8.64 -2.58 -7.04
CA GLU A 33 -9.15 -3.49 -6.03
C GLU A 33 -8.02 -4.38 -5.50
N VAL A 34 -7.93 -4.50 -4.17
CA VAL A 34 -6.93 -5.35 -3.50
C VAL A 34 -7.61 -6.26 -2.49
N SER A 35 -7.41 -7.56 -2.60
CA SER A 35 -7.89 -8.54 -1.61
C SER A 35 -6.71 -9.26 -0.98
N GLU A 36 -6.58 -9.18 0.35
CA GLU A 36 -5.51 -9.85 1.08
C GLU A 36 -5.68 -11.38 1.03
N LEU A 37 -4.58 -12.10 0.86
CA LEU A 37 -4.54 -13.56 0.88
C LEU A 37 -3.82 -14.04 2.15
N ILE A 38 -4.46 -14.93 2.89
CA ILE A 38 -3.85 -15.66 4.01
C ILE A 38 -3.58 -17.12 3.62
N SER A 39 -2.62 -17.75 4.29
CA SER A 39 -2.28 -19.16 4.06
C SER A 39 -3.50 -20.07 4.27
N LYS A 40 -3.57 -21.19 3.53
CA LYS A 40 -4.61 -22.21 3.72
C LYS A 40 -4.69 -22.68 5.19
N ARG A 41 -3.54 -22.80 5.86
CA ARG A 41 -3.46 -23.13 7.29
C ARG A 41 -4.18 -22.10 8.16
N ALA A 42 -3.90 -20.81 7.95
CA ALA A 42 -4.54 -19.74 8.70
C ALA A 42 -6.04 -19.69 8.41
N HIS A 43 -6.44 -19.81 7.15
CA HIS A 43 -7.84 -19.83 6.74
C HIS A 43 -8.61 -20.98 7.40
N ASN A 44 -8.10 -22.22 7.32
CA ASN A 44 -8.73 -23.39 7.94
C ASN A 44 -8.72 -23.36 9.47
N SER A 45 -7.94 -22.46 10.09
CA SER A 45 -7.93 -22.29 11.56
C SER A 45 -9.05 -21.39 12.08
N ILE A 46 -9.77 -20.72 11.16
CA ILE A 46 -10.90 -19.85 11.47
C ILE A 46 -12.15 -20.72 11.54
N THR A 47 -12.82 -20.72 12.69
CA THR A 47 -14.01 -21.52 12.95
C THR A 47 -15.05 -20.70 13.73
N ASP A 48 -16.27 -21.22 13.88
CA ASP A 48 -17.31 -20.58 14.69
C ASP A 48 -17.13 -20.80 16.21
N GLN A 49 -16.08 -21.51 16.63
CA GLN A 49 -15.78 -21.77 18.03
C GLN A 49 -15.21 -20.53 18.72
N SER A 50 -15.35 -20.39 20.03
CA SER A 50 -14.80 -19.24 20.76
C SER A 50 -13.27 -19.09 20.57
N GLY A 51 -12.78 -17.86 20.39
CA GLY A 51 -11.34 -17.61 20.25
C GLY A 51 -11.01 -16.13 20.07
N TYR A 52 -9.97 -15.85 19.30
CA TYR A 52 -9.63 -14.50 18.87
C TYR A 52 -10.47 -14.17 17.64
N ALA A 53 -11.34 -13.17 17.75
CA ALA A 53 -12.25 -12.81 16.66
C ALA A 53 -11.47 -12.32 15.43
N VAL A 54 -11.86 -12.83 14.27
CA VAL A 54 -11.30 -12.49 12.96
C VAL A 54 -12.39 -11.87 12.10
N TYR A 55 -12.03 -10.80 11.40
CA TYR A 55 -12.93 -10.05 10.54
C TYR A 55 -12.28 -9.80 9.18
N LYS A 56 -13.14 -9.64 8.17
CA LYS A 56 -12.81 -8.96 6.92
C LYS A 56 -13.15 -7.49 7.04
N LEU A 57 -12.15 -6.64 6.85
CA LEU A 57 -12.28 -5.20 6.74
C LEU A 57 -12.27 -4.82 5.27
N ASN A 58 -13.41 -4.35 4.77
CA ASN A 58 -13.51 -3.70 3.48
C ASN A 58 -13.41 -2.19 3.68
N LYS A 59 -12.57 -1.50 2.92
CA LYS A 59 -12.40 -0.04 3.02
C LYS A 59 -12.21 0.61 1.66
N LYS A 60 -12.62 1.88 1.55
CA LYS A 60 -12.54 2.70 0.34
C LYS A 60 -12.15 4.13 0.68
N LYS A 61 -11.17 4.69 -0.04
CA LYS A 61 -10.70 6.09 0.11
C LYS A 61 -10.30 6.44 1.56
N ILE A 62 -9.72 5.48 2.28
CA ILE A 62 -9.23 5.62 3.65
C ILE A 62 -8.07 4.65 3.89
N ASP A 63 -7.04 5.07 4.63
CA ASP A 63 -5.97 4.16 5.04
C ASP A 63 -6.39 3.24 6.19
N THR A 64 -5.64 2.15 6.33
CA THR A 64 -5.92 1.11 7.32
C THR A 64 -5.95 1.65 8.76
N ASN A 65 -5.06 2.57 9.15
CA ASN A 65 -4.96 3.03 10.54
C ASN A 65 -6.15 3.92 10.91
N HIS A 66 -6.58 4.80 10.01
CA HIS A 66 -7.78 5.61 10.25
C HIS A 66 -9.06 4.76 10.31
N ALA A 67 -9.17 3.73 9.46
CA ALA A 67 -10.28 2.78 9.52
C ALA A 67 -10.31 2.03 10.87
N LEU A 68 -9.17 1.46 11.30
CA LEU A 68 -9.04 0.78 12.59
C LEU A 68 -9.36 1.70 13.79
N SER A 69 -8.90 2.96 13.73
CA SER A 69 -9.21 3.96 14.75
C SER A 69 -10.70 4.30 14.80
N GLY A 70 -11.36 4.36 13.64
CA GLY A 70 -12.81 4.55 13.54
C GLY A 70 -13.58 3.38 14.15
N ILE A 71 -13.16 2.15 13.86
CA ILE A 71 -13.75 0.94 14.45
C ILE A 71 -13.61 0.98 15.97
N PHE A 72 -12.41 1.25 16.50
CA PHE A 72 -12.17 1.32 17.94
C PHE A 72 -13.07 2.37 18.62
N ARG A 73 -13.19 3.57 18.06
CA ARG A 73 -14.07 4.62 18.62
C ARG A 73 -15.54 4.20 18.65
N LYS A 74 -16.00 3.45 17.65
CA LYS A 74 -17.41 3.03 17.53
C LYS A 74 -17.74 1.83 18.41
N THR A 75 -16.80 0.90 18.59
CA THR A 75 -17.09 -0.43 19.18
C THR A 75 -16.30 -0.74 20.45
N GLY A 76 -15.26 0.04 20.76
CA GLY A 76 -14.32 -0.25 21.84
C GLY A 76 -13.36 -1.41 21.56
N VAL A 77 -13.47 -2.09 20.41
CA VAL A 77 -12.63 -3.24 20.06
C VAL A 77 -11.37 -2.81 19.33
N HIS A 78 -10.22 -3.18 19.89
CA HIS A 78 -8.93 -2.99 19.24
C HIS A 78 -8.68 -4.09 18.21
N LEU A 79 -8.53 -3.73 16.94
CA LEU A 79 -8.22 -4.66 15.85
C LEU A 79 -6.81 -4.40 15.30
N LYS A 80 -6.13 -5.46 14.86
CA LYS A 80 -4.83 -5.40 14.20
C LYS A 80 -4.94 -5.94 12.78
N ALA A 81 -4.39 -5.19 11.83
CA ALA A 81 -4.22 -5.63 10.45
C ALA A 81 -2.91 -6.41 10.26
N LEU A 82 -2.88 -7.30 9.27
CA LEU A 82 -1.69 -8.07 8.90
C LEU A 82 -0.73 -7.24 8.02
N GLY A 83 -1.28 -6.30 7.25
CA GLY A 83 -0.55 -5.32 6.48
C GLY A 83 -1.35 -4.04 6.28
N LEU A 84 -0.66 -2.97 5.90
CA LEU A 84 -1.31 -1.75 5.41
C LEU A 84 -1.69 -1.98 3.95
N LYS A 85 -2.85 -1.45 3.55
CA LYS A 85 -3.30 -1.42 2.15
C LYS A 85 -3.50 0.02 1.69
N ASP A 86 -3.42 0.25 0.39
CA ASP A 86 -3.54 1.58 -0.21
C ASP A 86 -4.83 2.30 0.22
N ALA A 87 -4.72 3.59 0.50
CA ALA A 87 -5.88 4.42 0.81
C ALA A 87 -6.71 4.74 -0.43
N SER A 88 -6.06 4.95 -1.59
CA SER A 88 -6.69 5.25 -2.88
C SER A 88 -7.01 3.98 -3.67
N ALA A 89 -7.81 3.11 -3.06
CA ALA A 89 -8.20 1.80 -3.57
C ALA A 89 -9.49 1.33 -2.87
N VAL A 90 -10.14 0.32 -3.43
CA VAL A 90 -11.07 -0.55 -2.70
C VAL A 90 -10.28 -1.75 -2.19
N THR A 91 -10.29 -1.99 -0.88
CA THR A 91 -9.45 -3.05 -0.30
C THR A 91 -10.20 -3.91 0.68
N GLU A 92 -10.08 -5.23 0.55
CA GLU A 92 -10.49 -6.23 1.52
C GLU A 92 -9.25 -6.79 2.22
N GLN A 93 -9.22 -6.75 3.56
CA GLN A 93 -8.09 -7.27 4.34
C GLN A 93 -8.56 -7.98 5.61
N PHE A 94 -7.75 -8.91 6.10
CA PHE A 94 -8.01 -9.58 7.37
C PHE A 94 -7.55 -8.69 8.53
N VAL A 95 -8.40 -8.60 9.55
CA VAL A 95 -8.08 -7.93 10.81
C VAL A 95 -8.52 -8.83 11.97
N GLY A 96 -7.75 -8.84 13.05
CA GLY A 96 -8.01 -9.71 14.20
C GLY A 96 -7.90 -8.95 15.51
N SER A 97 -8.69 -9.36 16.50
CA SER A 97 -8.51 -8.90 17.88
C SER A 97 -7.26 -9.57 18.48
N PRO A 98 -6.34 -8.82 19.09
CA PRO A 98 -5.20 -9.40 19.81
C PRO A 98 -5.61 -10.02 21.15
N HIS A 99 -6.84 -9.81 21.62
CA HIS A 99 -7.37 -10.30 22.88
C HIS A 99 -8.65 -11.11 22.66
N LYS A 100 -8.91 -12.09 23.53
CA LYS A 100 -10.22 -12.76 23.59
C LYS A 100 -11.25 -11.80 24.17
N GLY A 101 -12.46 -11.82 23.63
CA GLY A 101 -13.53 -10.93 24.09
C GLY A 101 -14.81 -11.14 23.30
N LYS A 102 -15.85 -10.38 23.68
CA LYS A 102 -17.12 -10.40 22.95
C LYS A 102 -16.86 -9.91 21.51
N PRO A 103 -17.25 -10.69 20.49
CA PRO A 103 -17.15 -10.22 19.11
C PRO A 103 -18.09 -9.04 18.91
N ILE A 104 -17.81 -8.26 17.88
CA ILE A 104 -18.73 -7.21 17.40
C ILE A 104 -19.56 -7.76 16.25
N ASP A 105 -20.76 -7.22 16.11
CA ASP A 105 -21.65 -7.54 15.00
C ASP A 105 -21.17 -6.83 13.72
N ASP A 106 -21.59 -7.38 12.59
CA ASP A 106 -21.27 -6.83 11.29
C ASP A 106 -21.85 -5.43 11.14
N PHE A 107 -21.05 -4.52 10.56
CA PHE A 107 -21.53 -3.17 10.31
C PHE A 107 -20.85 -2.54 9.09
N SER A 108 -21.49 -1.51 8.57
CA SER A 108 -21.00 -0.73 7.46
C SER A 108 -21.07 0.77 7.74
N THR A 109 -20.26 1.52 7.02
CA THR A 109 -20.21 2.98 6.92
C THR A 109 -19.90 3.34 5.46
N ASP A 110 -19.98 4.62 5.11
CA ASP A 110 -19.65 5.08 3.75
C ASP A 110 -18.19 4.78 3.33
N LYS A 111 -17.27 4.62 4.30
CA LYS A 111 -15.84 4.46 4.04
C LYS A 111 -15.32 3.04 4.27
N TYR A 112 -15.98 2.25 5.12
CA TYR A 112 -15.54 0.90 5.46
C TYR A 112 -16.67 0.06 6.03
N SER A 113 -16.57 -1.26 5.83
CA SER A 113 -17.40 -2.27 6.48
C SER A 113 -16.54 -3.33 7.14
N LEU A 114 -17.11 -3.97 8.15
CA LEU A 114 -16.47 -5.01 8.91
C LEU A 114 -17.42 -6.20 9.02
N THR A 115 -16.95 -7.36 8.57
CA THR A 115 -17.69 -8.62 8.60
C THR A 115 -16.93 -9.65 9.40
N ARG A 116 -17.54 -10.21 10.44
CA ARG A 116 -16.94 -11.29 11.22
C ARG A 116 -16.93 -12.57 10.39
N ILE A 117 -15.78 -13.22 10.32
CA ILE A 117 -15.63 -14.49 9.59
C ILE A 117 -15.43 -15.69 10.52
N GLY A 118 -15.32 -15.46 11.82
CA GLY A 118 -15.19 -16.49 12.84
C GLY A 118 -14.11 -16.12 13.85
N PHE A 119 -13.48 -17.15 14.41
CA PHE A 119 -12.44 -17.02 15.42
C PHE A 119 -11.28 -17.95 15.14
N SER A 120 -10.09 -17.53 15.55
CA SER A 120 -8.89 -18.35 15.52
C SER A 120 -8.43 -18.72 16.94
N LYS A 121 -7.70 -19.83 17.07
CA LYS A 121 -7.12 -20.27 18.37
C LYS A 121 -5.98 -19.35 18.86
N LYS A 122 -5.31 -18.65 17.94
CA LYS A 122 -4.23 -17.69 18.18
C LYS A 122 -4.48 -16.42 17.35
N PRO A 123 -4.03 -15.23 17.79
CA PRO A 123 -4.17 -14.02 16.99
C PRO A 123 -3.52 -14.19 15.62
N LEU A 124 -4.18 -13.70 14.56
CA LEU A 124 -3.55 -13.62 13.24
C LEU A 124 -2.36 -12.65 13.29
N SER A 125 -1.36 -12.97 12.47
CA SER A 125 -0.09 -12.25 12.40
C SER A 125 0.32 -12.00 10.94
N LYS A 126 1.32 -11.13 10.74
CA LYS A 126 1.87 -10.87 9.40
C LYS A 126 2.39 -12.12 8.69
N LYS A 127 2.77 -13.17 9.44
CA LYS A 127 3.27 -14.44 8.92
C LYS A 127 2.16 -15.27 8.26
N ASP A 128 0.91 -14.98 8.57
CA ASP A 128 -0.25 -15.69 8.01
C ASP A 128 -0.62 -15.15 6.62
N MET A 129 -0.19 -13.94 6.27
CA MET A 129 -0.38 -13.33 4.96
C MET A 129 0.60 -13.95 3.95
N ILE A 130 0.08 -14.38 2.80
CA ILE A 130 0.88 -14.96 1.70
C ILE A 130 0.97 -14.03 0.49
N GLY A 131 0.09 -13.03 0.38
CA GLY A 131 0.09 -12.10 -0.72
C GLY A 131 -1.17 -11.26 -0.80
N ASN A 132 -1.38 -10.66 -1.97
CA ASN A 132 -2.59 -9.93 -2.29
C ASN A 132 -3.02 -10.31 -3.70
N ASN A 133 -4.33 -10.44 -3.90
CA ASN A 133 -4.92 -10.45 -5.23
C ASN A 133 -5.18 -9.01 -5.66
N PHE A 134 -4.78 -8.67 -6.88
CA PHE A 134 -5.00 -7.35 -7.46
C PHE A 134 -5.96 -7.49 -8.64
N LYS A 135 -6.96 -6.63 -8.68
CA LYS A 135 -7.79 -6.41 -9.87
C LYS A 135 -7.69 -4.93 -10.21
N ILE A 136 -7.09 -4.66 -11.37
CA ILE A 136 -6.74 -3.32 -11.80
C ILE A 136 -7.44 -3.05 -13.13
N HIS A 137 -8.18 -1.96 -13.18
CA HIS A 137 -8.74 -1.42 -14.42
C HIS A 137 -7.77 -0.39 -14.98
N ILE A 138 -7.45 -0.52 -16.27
CA ILE A 138 -6.64 0.43 -17.03
C ILE A 138 -7.58 1.11 -18.01
N SER A 139 -7.75 2.42 -17.89
CA SER A 139 -8.56 3.23 -18.80
C SER A 139 -7.67 3.97 -19.81
N ASP A 140 -8.26 4.49 -20.88
CA ASP A 140 -7.55 5.28 -21.91
C ASP A 140 -6.35 4.55 -22.55
N CYS A 141 -6.37 3.21 -22.64
CA CYS A 141 -5.32 2.43 -23.29
C CYS A 141 -5.50 2.40 -24.81
N SER A 142 -4.40 2.32 -25.54
CA SER A 142 -4.42 2.23 -27.02
C SER A 142 -4.70 0.82 -27.53
N ASP A 143 -4.53 -0.19 -26.67
CA ASP A 143 -4.70 -1.61 -26.98
C ASP A 143 -5.07 -2.39 -25.71
N ASP A 144 -5.40 -3.67 -25.83
CA ASP A 144 -5.67 -4.57 -24.70
C ASP A 144 -4.47 -5.48 -24.35
N LEU A 145 -4.62 -6.28 -23.29
CA LEU A 145 -3.58 -7.20 -22.80
C LEU A 145 -3.79 -8.66 -23.23
N SER A 146 -4.73 -8.95 -24.15
CA SER A 146 -5.12 -10.32 -24.51
C SER A 146 -3.95 -11.16 -25.05
N SER A 147 -2.99 -10.51 -25.73
CA SER A 147 -1.80 -11.15 -26.30
C SER A 147 -0.57 -11.11 -25.38
N PHE A 148 -0.67 -10.50 -24.19
CA PHE A 148 0.44 -10.42 -23.26
C PHE A 148 0.70 -11.75 -22.55
N THR A 149 1.82 -12.40 -22.87
CA THR A 149 2.19 -13.72 -22.30
C THR A 149 3.44 -13.69 -21.42
N GLU A 150 4.19 -12.59 -21.39
CA GLU A 150 5.47 -12.45 -20.68
C GLU A 150 5.32 -12.08 -19.18
N HIS A 151 4.17 -12.39 -18.57
CA HIS A 151 3.84 -12.01 -17.18
C HIS A 151 4.79 -12.61 -16.12
N ASN A 152 5.46 -13.71 -16.45
CA ASN A 152 6.47 -14.37 -15.62
C ASN A 152 7.87 -13.74 -15.72
N HIS A 153 8.09 -12.78 -16.63
CA HIS A 153 9.38 -12.11 -16.81
C HIS A 153 9.50 -10.80 -16.02
N VAL A 154 8.52 -10.46 -15.19
CA VAL A 154 8.51 -9.20 -14.43
C VAL A 154 9.49 -9.26 -13.25
N LEU A 155 10.45 -8.32 -13.20
CA LEU A 155 11.40 -8.22 -12.09
C LEU A 155 10.76 -7.58 -10.85
N ASN A 156 11.10 -8.13 -9.69
CA ASN A 156 10.61 -7.67 -8.39
C ASN A 156 11.40 -6.47 -7.85
N PHE A 157 11.33 -5.35 -8.56
CA PHE A 157 11.93 -4.09 -8.10
C PHE A 157 11.10 -3.44 -6.98
N TYR A 158 11.77 -2.64 -6.15
CA TYR A 158 11.07 -1.67 -5.33
C TYR A 158 10.55 -0.53 -6.23
N GLY A 159 9.25 -0.25 -6.18
CA GLY A 159 8.65 0.88 -6.90
C GLY A 159 8.77 2.22 -6.15
N TYR A 160 8.27 3.30 -6.77
CA TYR A 160 8.40 4.67 -6.27
C TYR A 160 7.92 4.89 -4.83
N GLN A 161 6.93 4.14 -4.35
CA GLN A 161 6.42 4.26 -2.98
C GLN A 161 7.51 4.02 -1.92
N ARG A 162 8.56 3.27 -2.24
CA ARG A 162 9.71 3.06 -1.35
C ARG A 162 10.72 4.20 -1.39
N PHE A 163 10.79 4.88 -2.51
CA PHE A 163 11.70 6.00 -2.73
C PHE A 163 11.09 7.36 -2.37
N GLY A 164 9.75 7.40 -2.24
CA GLY A 164 8.93 8.60 -2.10
C GLY A 164 8.24 8.89 -3.43
N SER A 165 6.93 8.61 -3.53
CA SER A 165 6.23 8.52 -4.83
C SER A 165 6.37 9.75 -5.72
N LYS A 166 6.25 10.95 -5.15
CA LYS A 166 6.46 12.22 -5.87
C LYS A 166 7.90 12.70 -5.79
N ARG A 167 8.66 12.23 -4.81
CA ARG A 167 9.97 12.77 -4.42
C ARG A 167 10.89 11.61 -4.10
N PRO A 168 11.54 11.00 -5.11
CA PRO A 168 12.34 9.79 -4.96
C PRO A 168 13.68 10.08 -4.26
N VAL A 169 13.65 10.46 -2.98
CA VAL A 169 14.81 10.96 -2.23
C VAL A 169 15.27 10.02 -1.11
N THR A 170 14.44 9.05 -0.68
CA THR A 170 14.73 8.29 0.55
C THR A 170 16.04 7.52 0.47
N HIS A 171 16.40 7.01 -0.71
CA HIS A 171 17.67 6.30 -0.93
C HIS A 171 18.89 7.23 -0.89
N LEU A 172 18.75 8.49 -1.32
CA LEU A 172 19.80 9.50 -1.22
C LEU A 172 20.05 9.90 0.23
N ILE A 173 18.98 10.07 1.02
CA ILE A 173 19.06 10.31 2.46
C ILE A 173 19.74 9.12 3.14
N GLY A 174 19.31 7.89 2.82
CA GLY A 174 19.93 6.67 3.34
C GLY A 174 21.42 6.59 3.02
N LYS A 175 21.82 6.93 1.79
CA LYS A 175 23.23 6.99 1.39
C LYS A 175 24.03 8.00 2.21
N ALA A 176 23.50 9.21 2.42
CA ALA A 176 24.16 10.23 3.23
C ALA A 176 24.35 9.77 4.70
N ILE A 177 23.33 9.15 5.29
CA ILE A 177 23.39 8.57 6.64
C ILE A 177 24.48 7.49 6.73
N LEU A 178 24.56 6.58 5.75
CA LEU A 178 25.59 5.53 5.73
C LEU A 178 27.01 6.10 5.65
N HIS A 179 27.19 7.23 4.96
CA HIS A 179 28.45 7.96 4.90
C HIS A 179 28.70 8.87 6.12
N ARG A 180 27.78 8.92 7.10
CA ARG A 180 27.80 9.84 8.24
C ARG A 180 27.81 11.32 7.85
N ASP A 181 27.34 11.63 6.64
CA ASP A 181 27.13 12.99 6.16
C ASP A 181 25.72 13.45 6.57
N PHE A 182 25.59 13.78 7.86
CA PHE A 182 24.29 14.11 8.45
C PHE A 182 23.77 15.47 7.99
N ASP A 183 24.65 16.43 7.70
CA ASP A 183 24.29 17.73 7.15
C ASP A 183 23.58 17.55 5.81
N LYS A 184 24.18 16.76 4.91
CA LYS A 184 23.55 16.41 3.63
C LYS A 184 22.24 15.64 3.81
N ALA A 185 22.16 14.73 4.79
CA ALA A 185 20.92 14.00 5.06
C ALA A 185 19.78 14.95 5.44
N VAL A 186 20.06 15.92 6.31
CA VAL A 186 19.10 16.96 6.72
C VAL A 186 18.74 17.86 5.52
N ASP A 187 19.72 18.31 4.76
CA ASP A 187 19.49 19.10 3.55
C ASP A 187 18.54 18.36 2.59
N LEU A 188 18.80 17.08 2.29
CA LEU A 188 17.95 16.27 1.41
C LEU A 188 16.51 16.12 1.96
N ILE A 189 16.35 15.98 3.27
CA ILE A 189 15.02 15.90 3.90
C ILE A 189 14.25 17.20 3.66
N LEU A 190 14.90 18.33 3.90
CA LEU A 190 14.27 19.66 3.93
C LEU A 190 14.11 20.27 2.54
N SER A 191 15.16 20.25 1.71
CA SER A 191 15.25 21.09 0.51
C SER A 191 15.22 20.34 -0.82
N PHE A 192 15.38 19.02 -0.86
CA PHE A 192 15.33 18.28 -2.13
C PHE A 192 13.96 18.44 -2.81
N THR A 193 13.95 18.83 -4.09
CA THR A 193 12.76 19.03 -4.93
C THR A 193 12.67 17.97 -6.03
N SER A 194 11.50 17.87 -6.66
CA SER A 194 11.30 17.02 -7.84
C SER A 194 10.33 17.69 -8.82
N GLY A 195 10.40 17.31 -10.09
CA GLY A 195 9.45 17.78 -11.12
C GLY A 195 8.00 17.30 -10.90
N TYR A 196 7.77 16.43 -9.93
CA TYR A 196 6.46 15.85 -9.59
C TYR A 196 5.88 16.39 -8.28
N ASP A 197 6.59 17.29 -7.60
CA ASP A 197 6.08 17.98 -6.42
C ASP A 197 5.10 19.11 -6.81
N SER A 198 4.36 19.63 -5.83
CA SER A 198 3.54 20.83 -6.05
C SER A 198 4.43 22.07 -6.17
N LYS A 199 3.97 23.09 -6.91
CA LYS A 199 4.69 24.37 -7.04
C LYS A 199 4.99 25.00 -5.67
N GLU A 200 3.98 25.03 -4.80
CA GLU A 200 4.09 25.54 -3.42
C GLU A 200 5.19 24.82 -2.63
N ASN A 201 5.21 23.49 -2.65
CA ASN A 201 6.25 22.71 -1.97
C ASN A 201 7.64 23.01 -2.55
N THR A 202 7.76 23.07 -3.88
CA THR A 202 9.03 23.39 -4.55
C THR A 202 9.56 24.75 -4.09
N GLU A 203 8.71 25.79 -4.06
CA GLU A 203 9.09 27.13 -3.61
C GLU A 203 9.57 27.16 -2.16
N ILE A 204 8.86 26.50 -1.25
CA ILE A 204 9.24 26.42 0.17
C ILE A 204 10.61 25.73 0.31
N ARG A 205 10.81 24.62 -0.40
CA ARG A 205 12.04 23.83 -0.33
C ARG A 205 13.24 24.54 -0.92
N THR A 206 13.04 25.28 -2.01
CA THR A 206 14.11 26.12 -2.58
C THR A 206 14.54 27.21 -1.58
N LYS A 207 13.60 27.85 -0.89
CA LYS A 207 13.96 28.81 0.18
C LYS A 207 14.73 28.16 1.34
N LEU A 208 14.42 26.90 1.66
CA LEU A 208 15.15 26.14 2.69
C LEU A 208 16.55 25.70 2.22
N SER A 209 16.88 25.81 0.93
CA SER A 209 18.21 25.51 0.40
C SER A 209 19.18 26.68 0.50
N ASP A 210 18.68 27.90 0.73
CA ASP A 210 19.52 29.09 0.90
C ASP A 210 20.29 28.97 2.20
N LYS A 211 21.62 28.87 2.08
CA LYS A 211 22.52 28.99 3.23
C LYS A 211 22.53 30.46 3.65
N ALA A 212 22.22 30.71 4.91
CA ALA A 212 22.39 32.02 5.55
C ALA A 212 23.83 32.52 5.46
#